data_AF-A0AAN8FK46-F1
#
_entry.id   AF-A0AAN8FK46-F1
#
_cell.length_a   1.000
_cell.length_b   1.000
_cell.length_c   1.000
_cell.angle_alpha   90.00
_cell.angle_beta   90.00
_cell.angle_gamma   90.00
#
_symmetry.space_group_name_H-M   'P 1'
#
loop_
_entity.id
_entity.type
_entity.pdbx_description
1 polymer ?
#
loop_
_entity_poly.entity_id
_entity_poly.type
_entity_poly.pdbx_seq_one_letter_code
_entity_poly.pdbx_strand_id
1 'polypeptide(L)'
;LHHPALDLRAPVSPAGFQCFRNNLYNVAFIRAYTPVGSGQIDTYACTNIKFAVAAGMGAEVYMTPQPNSVKTGAQQFDEMYNNLRDANIFVQSVWIQKSECRLFLGCSGEEKEPELSASSRSLNNCGKCNLQMIEEPKSSNVSKGGPEQKAVKGLQ
;
A
#
# COMPACT_ATOMS: atom_id res chain seq x y z
N LEU A 1 -5.13 -11.98 -20.16
CA LEU A 1 -5.97 -10.87 -19.62
C LEU A 1 -5.20 -10.22 -18.47
N HIS A 2 -4.96 -8.92 -18.54
CA HIS A 2 -4.47 -8.14 -17.39
C HIS A 2 -5.68 -7.70 -16.56
N HIS A 3 -5.66 -7.99 -15.27
CA HIS A 3 -6.67 -7.52 -14.33
C HIS A 3 -6.10 -6.33 -13.56
N PRO A 4 -6.86 -5.25 -13.35
CA PRO A 4 -6.39 -4.12 -12.56
C PRO A 4 -6.17 -4.55 -11.10
N ALA A 5 -5.21 -3.90 -10.46
CA ALA A 5 -4.93 -4.02 -9.04
C ALA A 5 -5.35 -2.73 -8.32
N LEU A 6 -5.73 -2.86 -7.06
CA LEU A 6 -6.15 -1.75 -6.21
C LEU A 6 -5.07 -1.45 -5.18
N ASP A 7 -4.61 -0.20 -5.05
CA ASP A 7 -3.73 0.23 -3.95
C ASP A 7 -4.56 0.97 -2.89
N LEU A 8 -4.43 0.58 -1.62
CA LEU A 8 -5.23 1.09 -0.51
C LEU A 8 -4.38 1.52 0.68
N ARG A 9 -4.63 2.76 1.11
CA ARG A 9 -4.15 3.37 2.37
C ARG A 9 -5.27 3.94 3.25
N ALA A 10 -6.53 3.67 2.87
CA ALA A 10 -7.75 4.19 3.50
C ALA A 10 -8.71 3.03 3.80
N PRO A 11 -9.66 3.21 4.75
CA PRO A 11 -10.61 2.16 5.09
C PRO A 11 -11.59 1.92 3.94
N VAL A 12 -11.83 0.65 3.62
CA VAL A 12 -12.83 0.23 2.62
C VAL A 12 -13.84 -0.69 3.29
N SER A 13 -15.13 -0.50 3.01
CA SER A 13 -16.17 -1.38 3.57
C SER A 13 -16.21 -2.74 2.86
N PRO A 14 -16.86 -3.77 3.45
CA PRO A 14 -17.08 -5.03 2.76
C PRO A 14 -17.80 -4.87 1.41
N ALA A 15 -18.79 -3.98 1.34
CA ALA A 15 -19.52 -3.69 0.11
C ALA A 15 -18.64 -3.00 -0.94
N GLY A 16 -17.68 -2.18 -0.51
CA GLY A 16 -16.67 -1.57 -1.39
C GLY A 16 -15.80 -2.63 -2.06
N PHE A 17 -15.23 -3.56 -1.29
CA PHE A 17 -14.42 -4.67 -1.83
C PHE A 17 -15.23 -5.59 -2.74
N GLN A 18 -16.47 -5.91 -2.37
CA GLN A 18 -17.38 -6.67 -3.26
C GLN A 18 -17.56 -5.97 -4.61
N CYS A 19 -17.69 -4.64 -4.59
CA CYS A 19 -17.83 -3.94 -5.85
C CYS A 19 -16.54 -3.89 -6.68
N PHE A 20 -15.36 -3.70 -6.06
CA PHE A 20 -14.08 -3.81 -6.76
C PHE A 20 -13.93 -5.19 -7.42
N ARG A 21 -14.28 -6.25 -6.70
CA ARG A 21 -14.28 -7.61 -7.24
C ARG A 21 -15.17 -7.76 -8.47
N ASN A 22 -16.38 -7.20 -8.42
CA ASN A 22 -17.35 -7.20 -9.52
C ASN A 22 -16.86 -6.39 -10.74
N ASN A 23 -15.96 -5.42 -10.52
CA ASN A 23 -15.31 -4.63 -11.56
C ASN A 23 -13.93 -5.18 -11.96
N LEU A 24 -13.72 -6.49 -11.74
CA LEU A 24 -12.54 -7.24 -12.19
C LEU A 24 -11.22 -6.86 -11.53
N TYR A 25 -11.25 -6.13 -10.41
CA TYR A 25 -10.08 -6.01 -9.54
C TYR A 25 -9.91 -7.33 -8.80
N ASN A 26 -8.78 -8.00 -9.06
CA ASN A 26 -8.52 -9.33 -8.50
C ASN A 26 -7.58 -9.30 -7.30
N VAL A 27 -6.77 -8.25 -7.15
CA VAL A 27 -5.81 -8.11 -6.05
C VAL A 27 -5.85 -6.70 -5.47
N ALA A 28 -5.75 -6.60 -4.15
CA ALA A 28 -5.59 -5.35 -3.43
C ALA A 28 -4.22 -5.31 -2.72
N PHE A 29 -3.44 -4.28 -2.98
CA PHE A 29 -2.24 -3.90 -2.25
C PHE A 29 -2.65 -3.00 -1.09
N ILE A 30 -2.45 -3.47 0.14
CA ILE A 30 -2.94 -2.80 1.35
C ILE A 30 -1.74 -2.35 2.17
N ARG A 31 -1.70 -1.07 2.53
CA ARG A 31 -0.66 -0.55 3.43
C ARG A 31 -0.85 -1.14 4.82
N ALA A 32 0.20 -1.74 5.38
CA ALA A 32 0.23 -2.23 6.75
C ALA A 32 1.12 -1.42 7.69
N TYR A 33 1.95 -0.53 7.15
CA TYR A 33 2.81 0.35 7.94
C TYR A 33 2.92 1.72 7.27
N THR A 34 2.79 2.77 8.07
CA THR A 34 2.77 4.17 7.63
C THR A 34 3.98 4.92 8.18
N PRO A 35 4.57 5.88 7.43
CA PRO A 35 5.77 6.59 7.86
C PRO A 35 5.48 7.70 8.88
N VAL A 36 4.22 7.88 9.28
CA VAL A 36 3.82 8.94 10.22
C VAL A 36 4.56 8.84 11.55
N GLY A 37 5.07 9.97 12.04
CA GLY A 37 5.86 10.04 13.26
C GLY A 37 7.15 9.24 13.14
N SER A 38 7.35 8.27 14.03
CA SER A 38 8.48 7.32 14.00
C SER A 38 8.20 6.05 13.18
N GLY A 39 7.17 6.06 12.34
CA GLY A 39 6.65 4.84 11.75
C GLY A 39 5.73 4.10 12.72
N GLN A 40 4.59 3.64 12.19
CA GLN A 40 3.57 2.93 12.97
C GLN A 40 2.73 2.01 12.07
N ILE A 41 2.07 1.06 12.71
CA ILE A 41 1.10 0.16 12.07
C ILE A 41 -0.02 0.99 11.44
N ASP A 42 -0.44 0.60 10.23
CA ASP A 42 -1.65 1.16 9.61
C ASP A 42 -2.89 0.48 10.23
N THR A 43 -3.74 1.28 10.88
CA THR A 43 -4.90 0.79 11.66
C THR A 43 -5.97 0.14 10.79
N TYR A 44 -5.97 0.36 9.48
CA TYR A 44 -6.95 -0.21 8.56
C TYR A 44 -6.51 -1.54 7.96
N ALA A 45 -5.22 -1.90 8.08
CA ALA A 45 -4.61 -3.00 7.37
C ALA A 45 -5.34 -4.33 7.59
N CYS A 46 -5.45 -4.77 8.84
CA CYS A 46 -6.03 -6.07 9.18
C CYS A 46 -7.50 -6.18 8.73
N THR A 47 -8.27 -5.11 8.91
CA THR A 47 -9.68 -5.05 8.53
C THR A 47 -9.84 -5.11 7.00
N ASN A 48 -9.08 -4.28 6.28
CA ASN A 48 -9.12 -4.25 4.82
C ASN A 48 -8.69 -5.60 4.21
N ILE A 49 -7.64 -6.25 4.75
CA ILE A 49 -7.19 -7.56 4.28
C ILE A 49 -8.31 -8.60 4.43
N LYS A 50 -8.95 -8.65 5.61
CA LYS A 50 -10.06 -9.58 5.88
C LYS A 50 -11.24 -9.33 4.95
N PHE A 51 -11.57 -8.07 4.67
CA PHE A 51 -12.67 -7.74 3.77
C PHE A 51 -12.35 -8.05 2.30
N ALA A 52 -11.12 -7.78 1.84
CA ALA A 52 -10.68 -8.14 0.48
C ALA A 52 -10.77 -9.66 0.25
N VAL A 53 -10.24 -10.45 1.18
CA VAL A 53 -10.30 -11.92 1.12
C VAL A 53 -11.75 -12.42 1.17
N ALA A 54 -12.58 -11.86 2.05
CA ALA A 54 -14.00 -12.21 2.14
C ALA A 54 -14.79 -11.84 0.87
N ALA A 55 -14.35 -10.82 0.12
CA ALA A 55 -14.89 -10.45 -1.18
C ALA A 55 -14.33 -11.30 -2.35
N GLY A 56 -13.46 -12.28 -2.08
CA GLY A 56 -12.86 -13.12 -3.12
C GLY A 56 -11.77 -12.42 -3.94
N MET A 57 -11.15 -11.37 -3.38
CA MET A 57 -9.94 -10.74 -3.91
C MET A 57 -8.71 -11.32 -3.23
N GLY A 58 -7.58 -11.36 -3.94
CA GLY A 58 -6.27 -11.50 -3.32
C GLY A 58 -5.90 -10.25 -2.53
N ALA A 59 -5.10 -10.42 -1.48
CA ALA A 59 -4.58 -9.32 -0.67
C ALA A 59 -3.06 -9.44 -0.58
N GLU A 60 -2.37 -8.41 -1.08
CA GLU A 60 -0.93 -8.20 -0.94
C GLU A 60 -0.70 -7.07 0.05
N VAL A 61 0.39 -7.12 0.80
CA VAL A 61 0.68 -6.13 1.83
C VAL A 61 1.93 -5.35 1.49
N TYR A 62 1.86 -4.03 1.65
CA TYR A 62 3.05 -3.18 1.55
C TYR A 62 3.27 -2.37 2.83
N MET A 63 4.52 -1.95 3.03
CA MET A 63 4.90 -0.98 4.05
C MET A 63 5.56 0.24 3.42
N THR A 64 5.28 1.40 3.99
CA THR A 64 6.00 2.63 3.73
C THR A 64 6.80 2.96 4.99
N PRO A 65 8.10 2.58 5.08
CA PRO A 65 8.92 2.83 6.27
C PRO A 65 9.16 4.33 6.47
N GLN A 66 9.50 4.70 7.71
CA GLN A 66 10.02 6.03 8.05
C GLN A 66 11.55 5.97 8.18
N PRO A 67 12.31 6.44 7.18
CA PRO A 67 13.78 6.40 7.21
C PRO A 67 14.38 7.26 8.32
N ASN A 68 13.73 8.37 8.68
CA ASN A 68 14.21 9.31 9.71
C ASN A 68 13.60 9.00 11.08
N SER A 69 13.42 7.73 11.39
CA SER A 69 12.87 7.25 12.65
C SER A 69 13.97 6.95 13.66
N VAL A 70 13.62 6.97 14.95
CA VAL A 70 14.42 6.35 16.01
C VAL A 70 14.40 4.81 15.95
N LYS A 71 13.44 4.24 15.19
CA LYS A 71 13.29 2.80 14.96
C LYS A 71 14.08 2.37 13.72
N THR A 72 14.80 1.27 13.81
CA THR A 72 15.46 0.64 12.67
C THR A 72 14.44 0.09 11.67
N GLY A 73 14.85 -0.11 10.42
CA GLY A 73 13.98 -0.73 9.41
C GLY A 73 13.49 -2.12 9.81
N ALA A 74 14.32 -2.89 10.53
CA ALA A 74 13.94 -4.19 11.08
C ALA A 74 12.85 -4.05 12.16
N GLN A 75 13.00 -3.12 13.10
CA GLN A 75 11.96 -2.86 14.12
C GLN A 75 10.63 -2.45 13.48
N GLN A 76 10.66 -1.59 12.46
CA GLN A 76 9.45 -1.19 11.74
C GLN A 76 8.79 -2.36 11.01
N PHE A 77 9.59 -3.24 10.38
CA PHE A 77 9.08 -4.46 9.75
C PHE A 77 8.50 -5.44 10.78
N ASP A 78 9.19 -5.67 11.90
CA ASP A 78 8.76 -6.60 12.94
C ASP A 78 7.44 -6.15 13.58
N GLU A 79 7.28 -4.85 13.86
CA GLU A 79 6.02 -4.28 14.35
C GLU A 79 4.85 -4.58 13.40
N MET A 80 5.03 -4.33 12.11
CA MET A 80 4.03 -4.62 11.08
C MET A 80 3.74 -6.12 11.00
N TYR A 81 4.78 -6.96 10.92
CA TYR A 81 4.64 -8.40 10.75
C TYR A 81 3.93 -9.05 11.94
N ASN A 82 4.31 -8.66 13.16
CA ASN A 82 3.68 -9.17 14.39
C ASN A 82 2.21 -8.75 14.49
N ASN A 83 1.88 -7.50 14.14
CA ASN A 83 0.47 -7.07 14.09
C ASN A 83 -0.39 -7.90 13.12
N LEU A 84 0.16 -8.30 11.97
CA LEU A 84 -0.53 -9.19 11.03
C LEU A 84 -0.68 -10.61 11.60
N ARG A 85 0.39 -11.15 12.19
CA ARG A 85 0.38 -12.46 12.88
C ARG A 85 -0.66 -12.51 13.98
N ASP A 86 -0.71 -11.50 14.84
CA ASP A 86 -1.67 -11.40 15.95
C ASP A 86 -3.12 -11.31 15.45
N ALA A 87 -3.32 -10.73 14.26
CA ALA A 87 -4.61 -10.71 13.58
C ALA A 87 -4.96 -12.01 12.82
N ASN A 88 -4.12 -13.05 12.93
CA ASN A 88 -4.18 -14.32 12.20
C ASN A 88 -4.09 -14.15 10.67
N ILE A 89 -3.24 -13.22 10.22
CA ILE A 89 -2.95 -12.95 8.81
C ILE A 89 -1.50 -13.36 8.52
N PHE A 90 -1.33 -14.30 7.60
CA PHE A 90 -0.02 -14.80 7.17
C PHE A 90 0.28 -14.29 5.77
N VAL A 91 1.29 -13.44 5.66
CA VAL A 91 1.78 -12.90 4.38
C VAL A 91 2.96 -13.73 3.87
N GLN A 92 3.01 -13.98 2.56
CA GLN A 92 4.14 -14.66 1.90
C GLN A 92 5.22 -13.67 1.44
N SER A 93 4.78 -12.47 1.08
CA SER A 93 5.60 -11.37 0.59
C SER A 93 5.14 -10.06 1.24
N VAL A 94 6.09 -9.14 1.39
CA VAL A 94 5.82 -7.77 1.78
C VAL A 94 6.51 -6.86 0.78
N TRP A 95 5.77 -5.89 0.26
CA TRP A 95 6.28 -4.89 -0.68
C TRP A 95 6.79 -3.68 0.11
N ILE A 96 7.98 -3.18 -0.23
CA ILE A 96 8.53 -1.97 0.40
C ILE A 96 8.33 -0.80 -0.53
N GLN A 97 7.51 0.17 -0.13
CA GLN A 97 7.37 1.42 -0.85
C GLN A 97 8.43 2.41 -0.35
N LYS A 98 9.35 2.78 -1.23
CA LYS A 98 10.29 3.86 -0.94
C LYS A 98 9.57 5.20 -1.14
N SER A 99 9.23 5.89 -0.06
CA SER A 99 9.02 7.34 -0.12
C SER A 99 10.38 7.97 -0.40
N GLU A 100 10.51 8.63 -1.54
CA GLU A 100 11.73 9.38 -1.82
C GLU A 100 11.83 10.49 -0.77
N CYS A 101 12.79 10.35 0.14
CA CYS A 101 13.30 11.48 0.90
C CYS A 101 13.95 12.40 -0.15
N ARG A 102 13.25 13.45 -0.61
CA ARG A 102 13.89 14.49 -1.42
C ARG A 102 14.99 15.12 -0.57
N LEU A 103 16.23 14.72 -0.83
CA LEU A 103 17.41 15.38 -0.29
C LEU A 103 17.33 16.86 -0.69
N PHE A 104 17.00 17.72 0.26
CA PHE A 104 17.83 18.82 0.78
C PHE A 104 16.95 19.62 1.77
N LEU A 105 17.42 19.68 3.02
CA LEU A 105 16.83 20.37 4.18
C LEU A 105 15.71 19.60 4.92
N GLY A 106 16.12 18.96 6.03
CA GLY A 106 15.31 18.72 7.23
C GLY A 106 13.90 18.15 7.05
N CYS A 107 13.71 16.88 7.42
CA CYS A 107 12.39 16.35 7.77
C CYS A 107 11.89 16.97 9.07
N SER A 108 11.55 18.26 9.01
CA SER A 108 10.77 19.00 10.00
C SER A 108 9.76 19.82 9.22
N GLY A 109 8.80 19.13 8.63
CA GLY A 109 7.70 19.73 7.90
C GLY A 109 6.52 18.82 8.07
N GLU A 110 5.48 19.34 8.70
CA GLU A 110 4.12 18.83 8.65
C GLU A 110 3.71 18.81 7.17
N GLU A 111 4.07 17.74 6.46
CA GLU A 111 3.57 17.48 5.13
C GLU A 111 2.09 17.16 5.32
N LYS A 112 1.25 18.19 5.20
CA LYS A 112 -0.04 17.99 4.53
C LYS A 112 0.31 17.35 3.21
N GLU A 113 0.19 16.03 3.16
CA GLU A 113 0.09 15.36 1.88
C GLU A 113 -0.86 16.17 1.01
N PRO A 114 -0.57 16.37 -0.28
CA PRO A 114 -1.65 16.65 -1.19
C PRO A 114 -2.60 15.47 -1.02
N GLU A 115 -3.72 15.70 -0.33
CA GLU A 115 -4.93 14.93 -0.57
C GLU A 115 -5.11 15.01 -2.09
N LEU A 116 -4.61 14.00 -2.80
CA LEU A 116 -5.46 13.33 -3.74
C LEU A 116 -6.65 12.88 -2.92
N SER A 117 -7.56 13.85 -2.75
CA SER A 117 -8.93 13.63 -2.45
C SER A 117 -9.43 12.78 -3.61
N ALA A 118 -9.21 11.47 -3.49
CA ALA A 118 -10.39 10.64 -3.34
C ALA A 118 -11.17 11.32 -2.21
N SER A 119 -11.94 12.34 -2.60
CA SER A 119 -12.91 12.99 -1.77
C SER A 119 -13.57 11.86 -1.00
N SER A 120 -13.95 12.13 0.22
CA SER A 120 -14.97 11.40 0.98
C SER A 120 -16.26 11.05 0.20
N ARG A 121 -16.29 11.14 -1.14
CA ARG A 121 -16.86 10.14 -2.04
C ARG A 121 -16.37 8.74 -1.67
N SER A 122 -16.94 8.25 -0.56
CA SER A 122 -17.32 6.87 -0.29
C SER A 122 -16.63 5.89 -1.23
N LEU A 123 -15.58 5.21 -0.75
CA LEU A 123 -15.01 4.03 -1.41
C LEU A 123 -16.06 2.91 -1.63
N ASN A 124 -17.32 3.14 -1.20
CA ASN A 124 -18.50 2.35 -1.50
C ASN A 124 -19.15 2.72 -2.86
N ASN A 125 -18.77 3.83 -3.50
CA ASN A 125 -19.22 4.24 -4.84
C ASN A 125 -18.23 3.78 -5.90
N CYS A 126 -18.27 2.49 -6.10
CA CYS A 126 -17.57 1.77 -7.15
C CYS A 126 -17.90 2.35 -8.54
N GLY A 127 -16.87 2.86 -9.21
CA GLY A 127 -16.96 3.45 -10.55
C GLY A 127 -16.57 4.93 -10.68
N LYS A 128 -16.16 5.62 -9.59
CA LYS A 128 -15.75 7.05 -9.67
C LYS A 128 -14.38 7.39 -9.07
N CYS A 129 -13.55 6.40 -8.76
CA CYS A 129 -12.13 6.69 -8.61
C CYS A 129 -11.55 6.74 -10.03
N ASN A 130 -11.45 7.93 -10.60
CA ASN A 130 -10.54 8.19 -11.71
C ASN A 130 -9.12 8.11 -11.13
N LEU A 131 -8.71 6.90 -10.75
CA LEU A 131 -7.31 6.58 -10.50
C LEU A 131 -6.69 6.69 -11.87
N GLN A 132 -5.95 7.79 -12.06
CA GLN A 132 -5.13 8.01 -13.24
C GLN A 132 -4.24 6.77 -13.35
N MET A 133 -4.60 5.88 -14.27
CA MET A 133 -3.76 4.76 -14.67
C MET A 133 -2.41 5.37 -14.95
N ILE A 134 -1.38 4.97 -14.20
CA ILE A 134 -0.02 5.16 -14.67
C ILE A 134 0.08 4.21 -15.86
N GLU A 135 -0.38 4.66 -17.03
CA GLU A 135 0.02 4.03 -18.28
C GLU A 135 1.54 4.14 -18.32
N GLU A 136 2.22 3.01 -18.41
CA GLU A 136 3.64 3.02 -18.71
C GLU A 136 3.83 3.84 -20.00
N PRO A 137 4.67 4.89 -20.00
CA PRO A 137 4.97 5.58 -21.23
C PRO A 137 5.61 4.57 -22.18
N LYS A 138 4.97 4.37 -23.35
CA LYS A 138 5.56 3.60 -24.45
C LYS A 138 6.91 4.21 -24.76
N SER A 139 7.96 3.48 -24.39
CA SER A 139 9.35 3.83 -24.61
C SER A 139 9.59 4.05 -26.11
N SER A 140 9.85 5.30 -26.48
CA SER A 140 10.68 5.60 -27.64
C SER A 140 11.97 6.21 -27.09
N ASN A 141 13.01 5.37 -27.12
CA ASN A 141 14.44 5.71 -27.04
C ASN A 141 14.89 6.63 -25.89
N VAL A 142 15.55 6.05 -24.88
CA VAL A 142 16.93 6.39 -24.43
C VAL A 142 17.20 5.91 -22.98
N SER A 143 18.31 5.15 -22.84
CA SER A 143 19.20 4.96 -21.68
C SER A 143 18.65 4.50 -20.32
N LYS A 144 18.79 3.18 -20.11
CA LYS A 144 19.04 2.38 -18.88
C LYS A 144 19.14 3.14 -17.53
N GLY A 145 18.28 2.73 -16.60
CA GLY A 145 18.40 2.99 -15.15
C GLY A 145 17.04 3.01 -14.42
N GLY A 146 16.29 1.90 -14.44
CA GLY A 146 14.99 1.79 -13.76
C GLY A 146 15.10 1.34 -12.30
N PRO A 147 14.12 1.68 -11.42
CA PRO A 147 14.15 1.31 -10.00
C PRO A 147 13.95 -0.19 -9.82
N GLU A 148 14.87 -0.81 -9.08
CA GLU A 148 14.88 -2.23 -8.77
C GLU A 148 13.83 -2.54 -7.67
N GLN A 149 12.70 -3.12 -8.07
CA GLN A 149 11.74 -3.70 -7.14
C GLN A 149 12.31 -5.03 -6.62
N LYS A 150 12.72 -5.06 -5.35
CA LYS A 150 13.26 -6.27 -4.72
C LYS A 150 12.24 -6.85 -3.73
N ALA A 151 11.68 -8.00 -4.10
CA ALA A 151 10.96 -8.85 -3.16
C ALA A 151 11.98 -9.51 -2.22
N VAL A 152 11.83 -9.31 -0.91
CA VAL A 152 12.62 -10.02 0.10
C VAL A 152 11.86 -11.31 0.45
N LYS A 153 12.40 -12.46 0.07
CA LYS A 153 11.90 -13.77 0.51
C LYS A 153 12.49 -14.08 1.89
N GLY A 154 11.62 -14.22 2.90
CA GLY A 154 12.04 -14.74 4.21
C GLY A 154 12.43 -16.21 4.09
N LEU A 155 13.62 -16.58 4.58
CA LEU A 155 14.04 -17.97 4.71
C LEU A 155 13.28 -18.64 5.86
N GLN A 156 12.91 -19.91 5.63
CA GLN A 156 12.43 -20.84 6.64
C GLN A 156 13.55 -21.27 7.58
#